data_AF-C7SFI8-F1
#
_entry.id   AF-C7SFI8-F1
#
_cell.length_a   1.000
_cell.length_b   1.000
_cell.length_c   1.000
_cell.angle_alpha   90.00
_cell.angle_beta   90.00
_cell.angle_gamma   90.00
#
_symmetry.space_group_name_H-M   'P 1'
#
loop_
_entity.id
_entity.type
_entity.pdbx_description
1 polymer ?
#
loop_
_entity_poly.entity_id
_entity_poly.type
_entity_poly.pdbx_seq_one_letter_code
_entity_poly.pdbx_strand_id
1 'polypeptide(L)'
;TALYQSLRDRGLSQHVAWRASFAIVPAPILILVAVLTLIYGTDHPAGKWSQRHTIPVAEIAVEQGHDIQGDPDEKNVDEKGTQDTSVTVRPVNLVAIDLAVNERLTVKGALKILSNPLTWLPTLAYLTTFGAELAIDSQMANVLFGLYNKRIHGFNQTTAGYYTSIFGFLNLVTRPLGGYIGDLLYRSFGTKGKKYWTLLCGLIMGAALIAGGFYIQDNTSRTHAPSLATVMGVFSLASVFSEF
;
A
#
# COMPACT_ATOMS: atom_id res chain seq x y z
N THR A 1 -17.75 -5.90 -24.12
CA THR A 1 -17.25 -7.28 -24.04
C THR A 1 -15.87 -7.27 -23.42
N ALA A 2 -15.57 -8.22 -22.53
CA ALA A 2 -14.27 -8.32 -21.89
C ALA A 2 -13.19 -8.54 -22.96
N LEU A 3 -11.97 -8.01 -22.74
CA LEU A 3 -10.85 -8.13 -23.70
C LEU A 3 -10.63 -9.58 -24.14
N TYR A 4 -10.66 -10.52 -23.17
CA TYR A 4 -10.56 -11.95 -23.43
C TYR A 4 -11.67 -12.47 -24.36
N GLN A 5 -12.93 -12.06 -24.14
CA GLN A 5 -14.04 -12.45 -25.01
C GLN A 5 -13.90 -11.87 -26.41
N SER A 6 -13.50 -10.60 -26.53
CA SER A 6 -13.24 -9.98 -27.83
C SER A 6 -12.12 -10.67 -28.60
N LEU A 7 -11.07 -11.16 -27.90
CA LEU A 7 -10.01 -11.94 -28.53
C LEU A 7 -10.49 -13.33 -28.98
N ARG A 8 -11.38 -13.96 -28.21
CA ARG A 8 -12.03 -15.22 -28.60
C ARG A 8 -12.96 -15.05 -29.80
N ASP A 9 -13.74 -13.97 -29.82
CA ASP A 9 -14.66 -13.65 -30.93
C ASP A 9 -13.90 -13.36 -32.23
N ARG A 10 -12.63 -12.93 -32.12
CA ARG A 10 -11.69 -12.77 -33.24
C ARG A 10 -11.01 -14.07 -33.68
N GLY A 11 -11.40 -15.22 -33.12
CA GLY A 11 -10.92 -16.55 -33.52
C GLY A 11 -9.66 -17.05 -32.80
N LEU A 12 -9.19 -16.37 -31.74
CA LEU A 12 -8.05 -16.86 -30.97
C LEU A 12 -8.44 -18.04 -30.07
N SER A 13 -7.56 -19.04 -29.98
CA SER A 13 -7.70 -20.14 -29.03
C SER A 13 -7.61 -19.65 -27.58
N GLN A 14 -8.26 -20.35 -26.65
CA GLN A 14 -8.34 -19.98 -25.23
C GLN A 14 -6.95 -19.72 -24.60
N HIS A 15 -5.95 -20.55 -24.92
CA HIS A 15 -4.60 -20.40 -24.42
C HIS A 15 -3.91 -19.12 -24.94
N VAL A 16 -4.15 -18.75 -26.20
CA VAL A 16 -3.54 -17.56 -26.81
C VAL A 16 -4.26 -16.30 -26.31
N ALA A 17 -5.59 -16.31 -26.25
CA ALA A 17 -6.39 -15.19 -25.76
C ALA A 17 -6.04 -14.79 -24.32
N TRP A 18 -5.78 -15.78 -23.45
CA TRP A 18 -5.36 -15.55 -22.07
C TRP A 18 -4.01 -14.84 -22.00
N ARG A 19 -3.00 -15.36 -22.70
CA ARG A 19 -1.65 -14.77 -22.75
C ARG A 19 -1.65 -13.37 -23.35
N ALA A 20 -2.40 -13.19 -24.44
CA ALA A 20 -2.57 -11.89 -25.08
C ALA A 20 -3.21 -10.87 -24.14
N SER A 21 -4.21 -11.27 -23.34
CA SER A 21 -4.84 -10.36 -22.36
C SER A 21 -3.85 -9.81 -21.33
N PHE A 22 -2.91 -10.64 -20.84
CA PHE A 22 -1.84 -10.17 -19.94
C PHE A 22 -0.83 -9.24 -20.62
N ALA A 23 -0.47 -9.56 -21.86
CA ALA A 23 0.49 -8.77 -22.61
C ALA A 23 -0.07 -7.40 -23.02
N ILE A 24 -1.39 -7.29 -23.25
CA ILE A 24 -2.03 -6.07 -23.73
C ILE A 24 -2.31 -5.07 -22.60
N VAL A 25 -2.68 -5.52 -21.39
CA VAL A 25 -3.12 -4.62 -20.32
C VAL A 25 -2.14 -4.59 -19.13
N PRO A 26 -1.94 -5.67 -18.35
CA PRO A 26 -0.99 -5.67 -17.23
C PRO A 26 0.44 -5.29 -17.60
N ALA A 27 1.02 -5.88 -18.64
CA ALA A 27 2.43 -5.67 -18.98
C ALA A 27 2.80 -4.21 -19.28
N PRO A 28 2.09 -3.47 -20.17
CA PRO A 28 2.41 -2.07 -20.43
C PRO A 28 2.18 -1.17 -19.21
N ILE A 29 1.17 -1.46 -18.38
CA ILE A 29 0.95 -0.71 -17.12
C ILE A 29 2.15 -0.90 -16.18
N LEU A 30 2.62 -2.13 -16.00
CA LEU A 30 3.78 -2.41 -15.14
C LEU A 30 5.07 -1.77 -15.68
N ILE A 31 5.30 -1.83 -16.99
CA ILE A 31 6.47 -1.19 -17.62
C ILE A 31 6.39 0.33 -17.45
N LEU A 32 5.21 0.92 -17.66
CA LEU A 32 5.00 2.36 -17.47
C LEU A 32 5.28 2.77 -16.03
N VAL A 33 4.74 2.02 -15.04
CA VAL A 33 4.99 2.29 -13.62
C VAL A 33 6.48 2.14 -13.29
N ALA A 34 7.15 1.11 -13.82
CA ALA A 34 8.59 0.91 -13.62
C ALA A 34 9.42 2.08 -14.17
N VAL A 35 9.08 2.58 -15.36
CA VAL A 35 9.73 3.76 -15.95
C VAL A 35 9.46 5.00 -15.11
N LEU A 36 8.22 5.21 -14.66
CA LEU A 36 7.89 6.33 -13.78
C LEU A 36 8.67 6.26 -12.46
N THR A 37 8.81 5.08 -11.85
CA THR A 37 9.62 4.93 -10.64
C THR A 37 11.10 5.20 -10.88
N LEU A 38 11.65 4.93 -12.06
CA LEU A 38 13.03 5.28 -12.38
C LEU A 38 13.23 6.78 -12.64
N ILE A 39 12.21 7.47 -13.16
CA ILE A 39 12.27 8.92 -13.43
C ILE A 39 12.02 9.74 -12.16
N TYR A 40 11.04 9.34 -11.36
CA TYR A 40 10.56 10.10 -10.20
C TYR A 40 10.97 9.52 -8.85
N GLY A 41 11.45 8.28 -8.80
CA GLY A 41 11.93 7.66 -7.56
C GLY A 41 13.23 8.31 -7.11
N THR A 42 13.23 8.88 -5.92
CA THR A 42 14.43 9.39 -5.26
C THR A 42 15.03 8.28 -4.39
N ASP A 43 16.31 7.97 -4.58
CA ASP A 43 17.02 6.89 -3.87
C ASP A 43 17.07 7.11 -2.34
N HIS A 44 17.14 8.37 -1.89
CA HIS A 44 17.21 8.71 -0.48
C HIS A 44 16.61 10.11 -0.20
N PRO A 45 15.96 10.32 0.98
CA PRO A 45 15.34 11.60 1.33
C PRO A 45 16.29 12.80 1.40
N ALA A 46 17.61 12.60 1.43
CA ALA A 46 18.61 13.68 1.37
C ALA A 46 19.55 13.58 0.15
N GLY A 47 19.16 12.84 -0.91
CA GLY A 47 19.89 12.78 -2.18
C GLY A 47 20.28 11.38 -2.63
N LYS A 48 21.44 11.25 -3.29
CA LYS A 48 21.96 9.94 -3.75
C LYS A 48 22.43 9.11 -2.55
N TRP A 49 22.10 7.82 -2.52
CA TRP A 49 22.49 6.89 -1.45
C TRP A 49 24.02 6.83 -1.20
N SER A 50 24.82 7.05 -2.26
CA SER A 50 26.28 7.10 -2.17
C SER A 50 26.80 8.26 -1.29
N GLN A 51 26.01 9.30 -1.06
CA GLN A 51 26.40 10.51 -0.31
C GLN A 51 25.83 10.54 1.11
N ARG A 52 25.32 9.40 1.62
CA ARG A 52 24.65 9.30 2.94
C ARG A 52 25.51 9.75 4.12
N HIS A 53 26.84 9.74 3.98
CA HIS A 53 27.80 10.16 5.00
C HIS A 53 28.37 11.58 4.76
N THR A 54 28.03 12.22 3.64
CA THR A 54 28.56 13.53 3.22
C THR A 54 27.59 14.69 3.54
N ILE A 55 26.35 14.37 3.91
CA ILE A 55 25.35 15.36 4.32
C ILE A 55 25.71 15.96 5.69
N PRO A 56 25.46 17.26 5.93
CA PRO A 56 25.79 17.96 7.19
C PRO A 56 25.12 17.34 8.43
N VAL A 57 24.12 16.48 8.22
CA VAL A 57 23.48 15.64 9.25
C VAL A 57 24.45 14.59 9.83
N ALA A 58 25.32 14.01 9.01
CA ALA A 58 26.34 13.06 9.47
C ALA A 58 27.41 13.76 10.31
N GLU A 59 27.76 15.00 9.96
CA GLU A 59 28.71 15.83 10.71
C GLU A 59 28.14 16.24 12.08
N ILE A 60 26.86 16.63 12.15
CA ILE A 60 26.17 16.93 13.43
C ILE A 60 26.06 15.69 14.34
N ALA A 61 25.89 14.49 13.76
CA ALA A 61 25.86 13.24 14.53
C ALA A 61 27.23 12.85 15.10
N VAL A 62 28.31 13.10 14.35
CA VAL A 62 29.70 12.92 14.82
C VAL A 62 30.04 13.94 15.91
N GLU A 63 29.62 15.20 15.76
CA GLU A 63 29.83 16.26 16.76
C GLU A 63 29.10 15.99 18.09
N GLN A 64 27.97 15.26 18.05
CA GLN A 64 27.21 14.83 19.23
C GLN A 64 27.71 13.51 19.87
N GLY A 65 28.82 12.95 19.39
CA GLY A 65 29.46 11.78 20.01
C GLY A 65 28.81 10.43 19.69
N HIS A 66 27.99 10.35 18.63
CA HIS A 66 27.61 9.05 18.06
C HIS A 66 28.76 8.53 17.20
N ASP A 67 29.36 7.42 17.62
CA ASP A 67 30.45 6.76 16.91
C ASP A 67 29.92 6.16 15.60
N ILE A 68 30.08 6.89 14.49
CA ILE A 68 29.88 6.34 13.16
C ILE A 68 31.05 5.40 12.90
N GLN A 69 30.89 4.13 13.27
CA GLN A 69 31.87 3.10 12.96
C GLN A 69 31.97 2.98 11.43
N GLY A 70 32.97 3.66 10.87
CA GLY A 70 33.26 3.69 9.45
C GLY A 70 33.54 2.30 8.89
N ASP A 71 33.05 2.06 7.69
CA ASP A 71 33.27 0.83 6.94
C ASP A 71 34.78 0.64 6.68
N PRO A 72 35.38 -0.54 6.93
CA PRO A 72 36.80 -0.77 6.64
C PRO A 72 37.14 -0.66 5.13
N ASP A 73 36.14 -0.81 4.27
CA ASP A 73 36.29 -0.81 2.81
C ASP A 73 36.26 0.58 2.15
N GLU A 74 35.94 1.65 2.89
CA GLU A 74 35.70 2.99 2.31
C GLU A 74 36.87 3.99 2.55
N LYS A 75 38.08 3.50 2.82
CA LYS A 75 39.27 4.33 3.13
C LYS A 75 40.04 4.91 1.93
N ASN A 76 39.55 4.82 0.68
CA ASN A 76 40.36 5.18 -0.50
C ASN A 76 39.75 6.21 -1.46
N VAL A 77 38.71 6.95 -1.07
CA VAL A 77 38.07 8.00 -1.88
C VAL A 77 37.55 9.02 -0.85
N ASP A 78 38.23 10.10 -0.44
CA ASP A 78 38.84 11.17 -1.21
C ASP A 78 39.84 11.96 -0.32
N GLU A 79 41.15 11.73 -0.49
CA GLU A 79 42.15 12.77 -0.21
C GLU A 79 42.23 13.67 -1.46
N LYS A 80 41.32 14.62 -1.61
CA LYS A 80 41.54 15.78 -2.49
C LYS A 80 40.59 16.94 -2.20
N GLY A 81 41.16 17.95 -1.54
CA GLY A 81 40.76 19.35 -1.75
C GLY A 81 39.82 19.93 -0.71
N THR A 82 40.38 20.31 0.44
CA THR A 82 39.88 21.41 1.27
C THR A 82 39.71 22.66 0.40
N GLN A 83 38.49 23.20 0.29
CA GLN A 83 38.27 24.60 -0.04
C GLN A 83 37.36 25.22 1.02
N ASP A 84 37.96 26.14 1.78
CA ASP A 84 37.31 26.98 2.78
C ASP A 84 36.08 27.69 2.21
N THR A 85 34.91 27.33 2.71
CA THR A 85 33.73 28.20 2.62
C THR A 85 33.19 28.38 4.03
N SER A 86 33.56 29.48 4.68
CA SER A 86 33.05 29.85 6.01
C SER A 86 31.56 30.20 5.90
N VAL A 87 30.68 29.22 6.11
CA VAL A 87 29.26 29.49 6.33
C VAL A 87 29.06 29.67 7.83
N THR A 88 28.92 30.93 8.26
CA THR A 88 28.52 31.27 9.63
C THR A 88 27.13 30.70 9.90
N VAL A 89 27.07 29.52 10.51
CA VAL A 89 25.81 28.89 10.93
C VAL A 89 25.27 29.67 12.13
N ARG A 90 24.20 30.43 11.93
CA ARG A 90 23.38 30.92 13.04
C ARG A 90 22.84 29.70 13.79
N PRO A 91 23.00 29.62 15.13
CA PRO A 91 22.42 28.52 15.89
C PRO A 91 20.90 28.68 15.91
N VAL A 92 20.22 28.02 14.97
CA VAL A 92 18.79 27.74 15.15
C VAL A 92 18.73 26.64 16.19
N ASN A 93 18.10 26.96 17.32
CA ASN A 93 17.78 26.02 18.39
C ASN A 93 16.86 24.93 17.79
N LEU A 94 17.48 23.93 17.17
CA LEU A 94 16.81 22.78 16.59
C LEU A 94 16.35 21.92 17.76
N VAL A 95 15.09 22.11 18.12
CA VAL A 95 14.30 21.14 18.90
C VAL A 95 14.65 19.77 18.35
N ALA A 96 15.23 18.93 19.22
CA ALA A 96 15.68 17.56 18.98
C ALA A 96 14.96 16.89 17.80
N ILE A 97 15.52 17.04 16.61
CA ILE A 97 15.14 16.19 15.49
C ILE A 97 15.83 14.88 15.81
N ASP A 98 15.04 13.87 16.18
CA ASP A 98 15.48 12.49 16.36
C ASP A 98 15.96 11.98 15.00
N LEU A 99 17.19 12.35 14.65
CA LEU A 99 17.84 12.05 13.39
C LEU A 99 18.25 10.58 13.47
N ALA A 100 17.38 9.71 12.98
CA ALA A 100 17.68 8.30 12.81
C ALA A 100 18.87 8.14 11.83
N VAL A 101 20.08 8.04 12.38
CA VAL A 101 21.27 7.65 11.63
C VAL A 101 21.11 6.16 11.29
N ASN A 102 21.06 5.85 10.00
CA ASN A 102 21.01 4.46 9.53
C ASN A 102 22.32 3.76 9.87
N GLU A 103 22.39 3.15 11.05
CA GLU A 103 23.45 2.22 11.43
C GLU A 103 23.32 0.91 10.64
N ARG A 104 24.45 0.22 10.41
CA ARG A 104 24.43 -1.10 9.77
C ARG A 104 23.67 -2.08 10.67
N LEU A 105 22.68 -2.75 10.06
CA LEU A 105 21.85 -3.74 10.74
C LEU A 105 22.69 -4.94 11.18
N THR A 106 23.18 -4.91 12.42
CA THR A 106 23.82 -6.08 13.04
C THR A 106 22.74 -7.09 13.42
N VAL A 107 22.97 -8.39 13.24
CA VAL A 107 21.99 -9.46 13.57
C VAL A 107 21.46 -9.35 15.01
N LYS A 108 22.31 -8.93 15.95
CA LYS A 108 21.92 -8.66 17.34
C LYS A 108 20.96 -7.46 17.47
N GLY A 109 21.18 -6.41 16.69
CA GLY A 109 20.28 -5.25 16.59
C GLY A 109 18.95 -5.62 15.94
N ALA A 110 18.97 -6.40 14.85
CA ALA A 110 17.77 -6.92 14.20
C ALA A 110 16.91 -7.76 15.15
N LEU A 111 17.53 -8.66 15.93
CA LEU A 111 16.82 -9.48 16.90
C LEU A 111 16.17 -8.63 18.01
N LYS A 112 16.88 -7.59 18.48
CA LYS A 112 16.35 -6.65 19.49
C LYS A 112 15.16 -5.85 18.96
N ILE A 113 15.18 -5.45 17.69
CA ILE A 113 14.08 -4.73 17.03
C ILE A 113 12.87 -5.65 16.81
N LEU A 114 13.11 -6.91 16.40
CA LEU A 114 12.07 -7.93 16.24
C LEU A 114 11.46 -8.36 17.58
N SER A 115 12.23 -8.38 18.67
CA SER A 115 11.69 -8.67 20.00
C SER A 115 10.86 -7.52 20.58
N ASN A 116 10.91 -6.32 19.99
CA ASN A 116 10.09 -5.20 20.43
C ASN A 116 8.65 -5.33 19.88
N PRO A 117 7.62 -5.45 20.74
CA PRO A 117 6.23 -5.58 20.29
C PRO A 117 5.72 -4.36 19.54
N LEU A 118 6.30 -3.16 19.76
CA LEU A 118 5.89 -1.95 19.05
C LEU A 118 6.19 -2.03 17.55
N THR A 119 7.20 -2.80 17.15
CA THR A 119 7.53 -3.04 15.73
C THR A 119 6.46 -3.87 15.02
N TRP A 120 5.79 -4.77 15.76
CA TRP A 120 4.79 -5.68 15.20
C TRP A 120 3.40 -5.05 15.09
N LEU A 121 3.05 -4.09 15.95
CA LEU A 121 1.74 -3.44 15.91
C LEU A 121 1.35 -2.89 14.53
N PRO A 122 2.17 -2.07 13.83
CA PRO A 122 1.83 -1.57 12.50
C PRO A 122 1.86 -2.70 11.44
N THR A 123 2.79 -3.64 11.56
CA THR A 123 2.90 -4.78 10.65
C THR A 123 1.66 -5.66 10.69
N LEU A 124 1.14 -5.96 11.90
CA LEU A 124 -0.07 -6.74 12.09
C LEU A 124 -1.31 -5.97 11.63
N ALA A 125 -1.40 -4.67 11.93
CA ALA A 125 -2.48 -3.84 11.42
C ALA A 125 -2.55 -3.88 9.89
N TYR A 126 -1.40 -3.68 9.21
CA TYR A 126 -1.31 -3.79 7.76
C TYR A 126 -1.64 -5.20 7.25
N LEU A 127 -1.10 -6.24 7.88
CA LEU A 127 -1.39 -7.63 7.52
C LEU A 127 -2.90 -7.91 7.57
N THR A 128 -3.60 -7.40 8.58
CA THR A 128 -5.04 -7.62 8.72
C THR A 128 -5.87 -6.85 7.69
N THR A 129 -5.55 -5.60 7.39
CA THR A 129 -6.31 -4.80 6.42
C THR A 129 -6.05 -5.27 4.99
N PHE A 130 -4.77 -5.34 4.60
CA PHE A 130 -4.38 -5.81 3.26
C PHE A 130 -4.75 -7.27 3.02
N GLY A 131 -4.63 -8.12 4.05
CA GLY A 131 -5.03 -9.53 3.96
C GLY A 131 -6.54 -9.71 3.76
N ALA A 132 -7.37 -8.92 4.44
CA ALA A 132 -8.82 -8.94 4.26
C ALA A 132 -9.22 -8.47 2.84
N GLU A 133 -8.60 -7.39 2.36
CA GLU A 133 -8.83 -6.87 1.01
C GLU A 133 -8.50 -7.92 -0.07
N LEU A 134 -7.32 -8.54 0.01
CA LEU A 134 -6.90 -9.58 -0.93
C LEU A 134 -7.84 -10.79 -0.92
N ALA A 135 -8.35 -11.17 0.26
CA ALA A 135 -9.31 -12.26 0.40
C ALA A 135 -10.66 -11.92 -0.26
N ILE A 136 -11.15 -10.70 -0.06
CA ILE A 136 -12.40 -10.22 -0.68
C ILE A 136 -12.23 -10.15 -2.20
N ASP A 137 -11.21 -9.44 -2.69
CA ASP A 137 -10.95 -9.25 -4.12
C ASP A 137 -10.84 -10.58 -4.88
N SER A 138 -10.12 -11.54 -4.31
CA SER A 138 -9.88 -12.83 -4.96
C SER A 138 -11.11 -13.75 -4.99
N GLN A 139 -12.03 -13.64 -4.02
CA GLN A 139 -13.22 -14.48 -3.94
C GLN A 139 -14.51 -13.80 -4.36
N MET A 140 -14.51 -12.48 -4.57
CA MET A 140 -15.76 -11.75 -4.81
C MET A 140 -16.50 -12.22 -6.05
N ALA A 141 -15.80 -12.51 -7.15
CA ALA A 141 -16.42 -13.04 -8.37
C ALA A 141 -17.12 -14.38 -8.12
N ASN A 142 -16.52 -15.26 -7.30
CA ASN A 142 -17.09 -16.56 -6.94
C ASN A 142 -18.31 -16.40 -6.04
N VAL A 143 -18.25 -15.50 -5.06
CA VAL A 143 -19.37 -15.20 -4.14
C VAL A 143 -20.55 -14.62 -4.91
N LEU A 144 -20.33 -13.62 -5.77
CA LEU A 144 -21.38 -13.03 -6.61
C LEU A 144 -21.99 -14.07 -7.55
N PHE A 145 -21.16 -14.88 -8.21
CA PHE A 145 -21.65 -15.93 -9.09
C PHE A 145 -22.47 -16.98 -8.31
N GLY A 146 -21.98 -17.47 -7.17
CA GLY A 146 -22.69 -18.43 -6.34
C GLY A 146 -24.03 -17.91 -5.80
N LEU A 147 -24.09 -16.63 -5.42
CA LEU A 147 -25.30 -16.02 -4.85
C LEU A 147 -26.38 -15.72 -5.91
N TYR A 148 -25.98 -15.29 -7.11
CA TYR A 148 -26.91 -14.71 -8.10
C TYR A 148 -27.12 -15.54 -9.38
N ASN A 149 -26.22 -16.46 -9.74
CA ASN A 149 -26.32 -17.26 -10.99
C ASN A 149 -27.64 -18.06 -11.09
N LYS A 150 -28.18 -18.55 -9.97
CA LYS A 150 -29.43 -19.32 -9.94
C LYS A 150 -30.69 -18.48 -9.67
N ARG A 151 -30.52 -17.19 -9.33
CA ARG A 151 -31.62 -16.33 -8.85
C ARG A 151 -31.93 -15.15 -9.77
N ILE A 152 -30.95 -14.66 -10.53
CA ILE A 152 -31.14 -13.60 -11.52
C ILE A 152 -31.00 -14.21 -12.92
N HIS A 153 -32.06 -14.13 -13.72
CA HIS A 153 -32.01 -14.57 -15.11
C HIS A 153 -30.96 -13.76 -15.87
N GLY A 154 -29.98 -14.45 -16.46
CA GLY A 154 -28.90 -13.83 -17.25
C GLY A 154 -27.65 -13.40 -16.45
N PHE A 155 -27.57 -13.68 -15.14
CA PHE A 155 -26.36 -13.40 -14.36
C PHE A 155 -25.27 -14.44 -14.64
N ASN A 156 -24.47 -14.16 -15.66
CA ASN A 156 -23.39 -15.03 -16.10
C ASN A 156 -22.08 -14.73 -15.32
N GLN A 157 -21.12 -15.66 -15.35
CA GLN A 157 -19.79 -15.49 -14.74
C GLN A 157 -19.07 -14.23 -15.26
N THR A 158 -19.35 -13.82 -16.49
CA THR A 158 -18.81 -12.59 -17.09
C THR A 158 -19.33 -11.34 -16.36
N THR A 159 -20.61 -11.32 -16.00
CA THR A 159 -21.23 -10.19 -15.28
C THR A 159 -20.68 -10.06 -13.87
N ALA A 160 -20.51 -11.20 -13.17
CA ALA A 160 -19.83 -11.22 -11.87
C ALA A 160 -18.39 -10.67 -11.97
N GLY A 161 -17.66 -11.09 -13.01
CA GLY A 161 -16.32 -10.57 -13.30
C GLY A 161 -16.28 -9.06 -13.54
N TYR A 162 -17.28 -8.48 -14.21
CA TYR A 162 -17.36 -7.02 -14.38
C TYR A 162 -17.56 -6.29 -13.06
N TYR A 163 -18.47 -6.75 -12.20
CA TYR A 163 -18.66 -6.16 -10.87
C TYR A 163 -17.40 -6.25 -10.01
N THR A 164 -16.71 -7.40 -10.03
CA THR A 164 -15.43 -7.55 -9.33
C THR A 164 -14.34 -6.66 -9.91
N SER A 165 -14.31 -6.46 -11.23
CA SER A 165 -13.34 -5.56 -11.86
C SER A 165 -13.56 -4.09 -11.49
N ILE A 166 -14.82 -3.65 -11.40
CA ILE A 166 -15.17 -2.29 -10.96
C ILE A 166 -14.79 -2.09 -9.49
N PHE A 167 -15.03 -3.10 -8.66
CA PHE A 167 -14.63 -3.08 -7.25
C PHE A 167 -13.11 -3.02 -7.09
N GLY A 168 -12.34 -3.86 -7.79
CA GLY A 168 -10.88 -3.76 -7.74
C GLY A 168 -10.36 -2.42 -8.28
N PHE A 169 -11.07 -1.80 -9.24
CA PHE A 169 -10.75 -0.45 -9.70
C PHE A 169 -11.00 0.64 -8.65
N LEU A 170 -11.96 0.44 -7.73
CA LEU A 170 -12.18 1.35 -6.61
C LEU A 170 -10.92 1.51 -5.77
N ASN A 171 -10.19 0.42 -5.52
CA ASN A 171 -8.97 0.42 -4.72
C ASN A 171 -7.86 1.28 -5.34
N LEU A 172 -7.82 1.39 -6.67
CA LEU A 172 -6.88 2.28 -7.37
C LEU A 172 -7.12 3.78 -7.04
N VAL A 173 -8.37 4.15 -6.78
CA VAL A 173 -8.77 5.54 -6.47
C VAL A 173 -8.76 5.80 -4.97
N THR A 174 -9.19 4.85 -4.15
CA THR A 174 -9.27 5.02 -2.70
C THR A 174 -7.89 5.04 -2.06
N ARG A 175 -6.90 4.30 -2.58
CA ARG A 175 -5.50 4.31 -2.09
C ARG A 175 -4.85 5.70 -2.08
N PRO A 176 -4.75 6.43 -3.20
CA PRO A 176 -4.17 7.77 -3.20
C PRO A 176 -5.02 8.76 -2.39
N LEU A 177 -6.35 8.62 -2.38
CA LEU A 177 -7.23 9.46 -1.58
C LEU A 177 -7.04 9.23 -0.07
N GLY A 178 -6.84 7.98 0.36
CA GLY A 178 -6.56 7.62 1.74
C GLY A 178 -5.23 8.17 2.22
N GLY A 179 -4.18 8.07 1.38
CA GLY A 179 -2.91 8.73 1.64
C GLY A 179 -3.06 10.25 1.82
N TYR A 180 -3.81 10.90 0.92
CA TYR A 180 -4.07 12.33 1.01
C TYR A 180 -4.86 12.73 2.27
N ILE A 181 -5.90 11.98 2.64
CA ILE A 181 -6.66 12.20 3.88
C ILE A 181 -5.75 11.98 5.11
N GLY A 182 -4.90 10.95 5.08
CA GLY A 182 -3.91 10.67 6.12
C GLY A 182 -2.92 11.81 6.33
N ASP A 183 -2.46 12.44 5.25
CA ASP A 183 -1.55 13.59 5.30
C ASP A 183 -2.26 14.85 5.82
N LEU A 184 -3.53 15.05 5.45
CA LEU A 184 -4.36 16.14 5.99
C LEU A 184 -4.59 15.98 7.49
N LEU A 185 -4.91 14.77 7.94
CA LEU A 185 -5.08 14.45 9.36
C LEU A 185 -3.78 14.62 10.15
N TYR A 186 -2.65 14.24 9.55
CA TYR A 186 -1.34 14.43 10.16
C TYR A 186 -1.05 15.91 10.43
N ARG A 187 -1.36 16.79 9.47
CA ARG A 187 -1.18 18.24 9.61
C ARG A 187 -2.09 18.85 10.69
N SER A 188 -3.28 18.30 10.93
CA SER A 188 -4.25 18.84 11.88
C SER A 188 -4.14 18.28 13.31
N PHE A 189 -3.83 16.99 13.46
CA PHE A 189 -3.89 16.28 14.75
C PHE A 189 -2.57 15.56 15.14
N GLY A 190 -1.52 15.70 14.32
CA GLY A 190 -0.22 15.08 14.54
C GLY A 190 -0.24 13.54 14.50
N THR A 191 0.78 12.93 15.11
CA THR A 191 0.99 11.46 15.10
C THR A 191 -0.10 10.68 15.85
N LYS A 192 -0.70 11.28 16.88
CA LYS A 192 -1.81 10.66 17.65
C LYS A 192 -3.09 10.57 16.81
N GLY A 193 -3.41 11.61 16.04
CA GLY A 193 -4.59 11.63 15.18
C GLY A 193 -4.56 10.51 14.12
N LYS A 194 -3.41 10.31 13.47
CA LYS A 194 -3.22 9.23 12.50
C LYS A 194 -3.46 7.84 13.11
N LYS A 195 -2.95 7.60 14.32
CA LYS A 195 -3.15 6.33 15.03
C LYS A 195 -4.63 6.05 15.31
N TYR A 196 -5.36 7.03 15.83
CA TYR A 196 -6.79 6.86 16.13
C TYR A 196 -7.62 6.71 14.85
N TRP A 197 -7.27 7.41 13.79
CA TRP A 197 -7.92 7.30 12.50
C TRP A 197 -7.78 5.91 11.88
N THR A 198 -6.56 5.36 11.83
CA THR A 198 -6.33 4.01 11.31
C THR A 198 -7.07 2.95 12.13
N LEU A 199 -7.11 3.10 13.46
CA LEU A 199 -7.88 2.20 14.33
C LEU A 199 -9.38 2.31 14.09
N LEU A 200 -9.90 3.54 13.90
CA LEU A 200 -11.31 3.78 13.62
C LEU A 200 -11.72 3.17 12.26
N CYS A 201 -10.92 3.39 11.22
CA CYS A 201 -11.15 2.86 9.89
C CYS A 201 -11.15 1.32 9.90
N GLY A 202 -10.19 0.70 10.60
CA GLY A 202 -10.18 -0.76 10.80
C GLY A 202 -11.42 -1.29 11.54
N LEU A 203 -11.93 -0.56 12.53
CA LEU A 203 -13.16 -0.94 13.26
C LEU A 203 -14.39 -0.84 12.35
N ILE A 204 -14.51 0.25 11.58
CA ILE A 204 -15.61 0.44 10.62
C ILE A 204 -15.58 -0.65 9.55
N MET A 205 -14.40 -0.98 9.02
CA MET A 205 -14.22 -2.09 8.08
C MET A 205 -14.69 -3.42 8.69
N GLY A 206 -14.24 -3.75 9.90
CA GLY A 206 -14.66 -4.98 10.58
C GLY A 206 -16.17 -5.04 10.83
N ALA A 207 -16.77 -3.94 11.27
CA ALA A 207 -18.22 -3.84 11.47
C ALA A 207 -19.00 -3.99 10.15
N ALA A 208 -18.53 -3.38 9.07
CA ALA A 208 -19.15 -3.50 7.74
C ALA A 208 -19.10 -4.93 7.22
N LEU A 209 -17.99 -5.65 7.41
CA LEU A 209 -17.87 -7.06 7.01
C LEU A 209 -18.80 -7.97 7.82
N ILE A 210 -18.91 -7.75 9.13
CA ILE A 210 -19.84 -8.49 9.98
C ILE A 210 -21.29 -8.22 9.58
N ALA A 211 -21.65 -6.94 9.36
CA ALA A 211 -22.98 -6.56 8.89
C ALA A 211 -23.30 -7.16 7.53
N GLY A 212 -22.34 -7.17 6.59
CA GLY A 212 -22.47 -7.83 5.29
C GLY A 212 -22.67 -9.34 5.43
N GLY A 213 -21.93 -9.99 6.33
CA GLY A 213 -22.09 -11.42 6.64
C GLY A 213 -23.48 -11.76 7.15
N PHE A 214 -23.96 -11.05 8.17
CA PHE A 214 -25.32 -11.24 8.70
C PHE A 214 -26.39 -10.91 7.65
N TYR A 215 -26.21 -9.84 6.87
CA TYR A 215 -27.16 -9.46 5.82
C TYR A 215 -27.30 -10.56 4.76
N ILE A 216 -26.18 -11.15 4.32
CA ILE A 216 -26.20 -12.28 3.38
C ILE A 216 -26.85 -13.51 4.02
N GLN A 217 -26.61 -13.76 5.30
CA GLN A 217 -27.20 -14.90 6.02
C GLN A 217 -28.71 -14.77 6.20
N ASP A 218 -29.20 -13.63 6.71
CA ASP A 218 -30.62 -13.37 6.98
C ASP A 218 -31.45 -13.29 5.69
N ASN A 219 -30.86 -12.75 4.61
CA ASN A 219 -31.52 -12.63 3.32
C ASN A 219 -31.25 -13.83 2.40
N THR A 220 -30.51 -14.86 2.82
CA THR A 220 -30.41 -16.14 2.08
C THR A 220 -31.58 -17.05 2.46
N SER A 221 -32.81 -16.57 2.24
CA SER A 221 -34.03 -17.38 2.33
C SER A 221 -34.56 -17.69 0.93
N ARG A 222 -35.21 -18.84 0.73
CA ARG A 222 -35.63 -19.40 -0.57
C ARG A 222 -36.49 -18.45 -1.46
N THR A 223 -36.99 -17.36 -0.91
CA THR A 223 -37.96 -16.44 -1.54
C THR A 223 -37.50 -14.99 -1.68
N HIS A 224 -36.46 -14.54 -0.97
CA HIS A 224 -35.92 -13.17 -1.09
C HIS A 224 -34.43 -13.24 -1.45
N ALA A 225 -34.01 -12.51 -2.48
CA ALA A 225 -32.60 -12.37 -2.81
C ALA A 225 -32.06 -11.11 -2.12
N PRO A 226 -30.87 -11.15 -1.49
CA PRO A 226 -30.23 -9.93 -1.01
C PRO A 226 -30.02 -8.98 -2.21
N SER A 227 -30.38 -7.71 -2.03
CA SER A 227 -30.21 -6.68 -3.05
C SER A 227 -28.74 -6.63 -3.47
N LEU A 228 -28.47 -6.83 -4.76
CA LEU A 228 -27.11 -6.76 -5.32
C LEU A 228 -26.47 -5.40 -5.01
N ALA A 229 -27.24 -4.32 -5.06
CA ALA A 229 -26.77 -2.99 -4.71
C ALA A 229 -26.36 -2.88 -3.24
N THR A 230 -27.09 -3.52 -2.33
CA THR A 230 -26.78 -3.49 -0.89
C THR A 230 -25.54 -4.32 -0.57
N VAL A 231 -25.39 -5.50 -1.16
CA VAL A 231 -24.20 -6.34 -0.98
C VAL A 231 -22.96 -5.65 -1.54
N MET A 232 -23.05 -5.13 -2.77
CA MET A 232 -21.95 -4.38 -3.37
C MET A 232 -21.62 -3.10 -2.61
N GLY A 233 -22.64 -2.39 -2.09
CA GLY A 233 -22.46 -1.18 -1.29
C GLY A 233 -21.73 -1.46 0.02
N VAL A 234 -22.09 -2.52 0.74
CA VAL A 234 -21.43 -2.91 2.00
C VAL A 234 -19.97 -3.34 1.78
N PHE A 235 -19.70 -4.15 0.75
CA PHE A 235 -18.33 -4.52 0.42
C PHE A 235 -17.51 -3.32 -0.04
N SER A 236 -18.09 -2.42 -0.85
CA SER A 236 -17.40 -1.19 -1.31
C SER A 236 -17.09 -0.27 -0.13
N LEU A 237 -18.01 -0.13 0.83
CA LEU A 237 -17.77 0.62 2.06
C LEU A 237 -16.61 0.02 2.85
N ALA A 238 -16.61 -1.31 3.03
CA ALA A 238 -15.51 -2.00 3.71
C ALA A 238 -14.17 -1.78 2.98
N SER A 239 -14.15 -1.84 1.65
CA SER A 239 -12.94 -1.57 0.85
C SER A 239 -12.42 -0.15 0.99
N VAL A 240 -13.31 0.85 0.94
CA VAL A 240 -12.93 2.27 1.08
C VAL A 240 -12.30 2.53 2.44
N PHE A 241 -12.88 2.02 3.52
CA PHE A 241 -12.35 2.19 4.87
C PHE A 241 -11.13 1.31 5.17
N SER A 242 -10.91 0.23 4.42
CA SER A 242 -9.65 -0.53 4.50
C SER A 242 -8.44 0.29 4.01
N GLU A 243 -8.70 1.27 3.13
CA GLU A 243 -7.68 2.04 2.41
C GLU A 243 -7.39 3.42 3.04
N PHE A 244 -8.14 3.80 4.08
CA PHE A 244 -8.04 5.08 4.81
C PHE A 244 -7.30 4.94 6.15
#